data_AF-T0ZE12-F1
#
_entry.id   AF-T0ZE12-F1
#
_cell.length_a   1.000
_cell.length_b   1.000
_cell.length_c   1.000
_cell.angle_alpha   90.00
_cell.angle_beta   90.00
_cell.angle_gamma   90.00
#
_symmetry.space_group_name_H-M   'P 1'
#
loop_
_entity.id
_entity.type
_entity.pdbx_description
1 polymer ?
#
loop_
_entity_poly.entity_id
_entity_poly.type
_entity_poly.pdbx_seq_one_letter_code
_entity_poly.pdbx_strand_id
1 'polypeptide(L)'
;MYRFRGADVGAYVQARDAFRAQDPDSLLSISTNFRSCASILTFVNERFEAVLSADGQPGFTALDPFHGDHGGLCVAAIDIAVADENDKASAEQQRDAEADAIADLCARLIGSQPVVDRRSEAEYLCRPGDIALLAPTGAELWRYEEALERRGIPVATQAGKGFFRRQEIQDLIALTRVLADRRDRLALGALLRGPLIGLTEDELLDVVWGLPRSEDEPARIPRLDLGVDPAVIGHPLVRKVIEKLQSLYRRGNSTTPHELLSQAVDAMRVRPLLLERHRGQAERALANVDLYLSLSTGYAVR
;
A
#
# COMPACT_ATOMS: atom_id res chain seq x y z
N MET A 1 1.16 5.69 -23.64
CA MET A 1 0.81 5.49 -22.21
C MET A 1 -0.44 6.23 -21.73
N TYR A 2 -0.82 7.41 -22.25
CA TYR A 2 -1.95 8.21 -21.71
C TYR A 2 -3.25 8.25 -22.57
N ARG A 3 -3.43 7.33 -23.52
CA ARG A 3 -4.59 7.33 -24.43
C ARG A 3 -5.94 7.28 -23.68
N PHE A 4 -6.00 6.60 -22.54
CA PHE A 4 -7.19 6.54 -21.68
C PHE A 4 -7.58 7.88 -21.04
N ARG A 5 -6.68 8.88 -21.05
CA ARG A 5 -6.96 10.27 -20.64
C ARG A 5 -7.14 11.21 -21.84
N GLY A 6 -7.34 10.67 -23.04
CA GLY A 6 -7.53 11.45 -24.26
C GLY A 6 -6.25 11.93 -24.94
N ALA A 7 -5.06 11.46 -24.52
CA ALA A 7 -3.84 11.77 -25.25
C ALA A 7 -3.83 11.06 -26.61
N ASP A 8 -3.68 11.83 -27.68
CA ASP A 8 -3.67 11.34 -29.06
C ASP A 8 -2.25 11.43 -29.66
N VAL A 9 -1.66 10.27 -29.96
CA VAL A 9 -0.35 10.19 -30.63
C VAL A 9 -0.45 10.57 -32.11
N GLY A 10 -1.63 10.45 -32.72
CA GLY A 10 -1.87 10.83 -34.11
C GLY A 10 -1.65 12.32 -34.33
N ALA A 11 -2.05 13.18 -33.39
CA ALA A 11 -1.78 14.62 -33.45
C ALA A 11 -0.28 14.94 -33.51
N TYR A 12 0.55 14.21 -32.75
CA TYR A 12 2.00 14.35 -32.81
C TYR A 12 2.56 13.92 -34.18
N VAL A 13 2.10 12.77 -34.69
CA VAL A 13 2.53 12.25 -36.00
C VAL A 13 2.18 13.22 -37.13
N GLN A 14 0.95 13.76 -37.13
CA GLN A 14 0.52 14.75 -38.11
C GLN A 14 1.38 16.03 -38.06
N ALA A 15 1.66 16.55 -36.86
CA ALA A 15 2.53 17.71 -36.71
C ALA A 15 3.95 17.43 -37.22
N ARG A 16 4.54 16.29 -36.82
CA ARG A 16 5.87 15.86 -37.27
C ARG A 16 5.95 15.77 -38.79
N ASP A 17 4.97 15.14 -39.42
CA ASP A 17 4.96 14.93 -40.87
C ASP A 17 4.73 16.26 -41.61
N ALA A 18 3.94 17.19 -41.04
CA ALA A 18 3.77 18.55 -41.57
C ALA A 18 5.08 19.37 -41.51
N PHE A 19 5.82 19.31 -40.40
CA PHE A 19 7.14 19.94 -40.30
C PHE A 19 8.13 19.36 -41.30
N ARG A 20 8.19 18.02 -41.41
CA ARG A 20 9.03 17.32 -42.41
C ARG A 20 8.72 17.75 -43.85
N ALA A 21 7.44 17.95 -44.17
CA ALA A 21 7.01 18.34 -45.50
C ALA A 21 7.37 19.80 -45.84
N GLN A 22 7.46 20.68 -44.85
CA GLN A 22 7.88 22.07 -45.03
C GLN A 22 9.40 22.19 -45.16
N ASP A 23 10.13 21.50 -44.28
CA ASP A 23 11.58 21.49 -44.26
C ASP A 23 12.08 20.15 -43.67
N PRO A 24 12.74 19.29 -44.47
CA PRO A 24 13.30 18.03 -43.98
C PRO A 24 14.26 18.20 -42.79
N ASP A 25 14.97 19.32 -42.69
CA ASP A 25 15.98 19.59 -41.65
C ASP A 25 15.36 20.10 -40.34
N SER A 26 14.05 20.37 -40.32
CA SER A 26 13.32 20.85 -39.13
C SER A 26 13.11 19.76 -38.06
N LEU A 27 13.35 18.49 -38.39
CA LEU A 27 13.21 17.37 -37.47
C LEU A 27 14.54 16.97 -36.86
N LEU A 28 14.70 17.26 -35.58
CA LEU A 28 15.85 16.84 -34.79
C LEU A 28 15.56 15.51 -34.08
N SER A 29 16.34 14.48 -34.41
CA SER A 29 16.31 13.20 -33.70
C SER A 29 17.23 13.24 -32.48
N ILE A 30 16.73 12.82 -31.33
CA ILE A 30 17.51 12.68 -30.09
C ILE A 30 17.61 11.18 -29.77
N SER A 31 18.68 10.54 -30.25
CA SER A 31 18.92 9.10 -30.05
C SER A 31 19.89 8.79 -28.91
N THR A 32 20.81 9.70 -28.58
CA THR A 32 21.83 9.47 -27.54
C THR A 32 21.21 9.39 -26.15
N ASN A 33 21.44 8.26 -25.46
CA ASN A 33 20.95 8.00 -24.13
C ASN A 33 22.08 8.14 -23.08
N PHE A 34 21.89 9.08 -22.16
CA PHE A 34 22.80 9.37 -21.05
C PHE A 34 22.37 8.68 -19.73
N ARG A 35 21.38 7.78 -19.77
CA ARG A 35 20.72 7.22 -18.58
C ARG A 35 20.96 5.73 -18.37
N SER A 36 21.34 4.98 -19.39
CA SER A 36 21.44 3.52 -19.34
C SER A 36 22.71 3.06 -20.04
N CYS A 37 23.23 1.90 -19.62
CA CYS A 37 24.35 1.25 -20.27
C CYS A 37 23.94 0.59 -21.60
N ALA A 38 24.94 0.25 -22.41
CA ALA A 38 24.76 -0.37 -23.72
C ALA A 38 23.89 -1.63 -23.68
N SER A 39 24.13 -2.55 -22.75
CA SER A 39 23.37 -3.81 -22.66
C SER A 39 21.86 -3.60 -22.48
N ILE A 40 21.44 -2.61 -21.68
CA ILE A 40 20.01 -2.29 -21.49
C ILE A 40 19.42 -1.72 -22.79
N LEU A 41 20.15 -0.84 -23.48
CA LEU A 41 19.65 -0.21 -24.71
C LEU A 41 19.56 -1.19 -25.86
N THR A 42 20.54 -2.10 -26.01
CA THR A 42 20.48 -3.18 -26.99
C THR A 42 19.22 -4.01 -26.79
N PHE A 43 18.96 -4.46 -25.56
CA PHE A 43 17.75 -5.22 -25.25
C PHE A 43 16.47 -4.45 -25.56
N VAL A 44 16.40 -3.16 -25.20
CA VAL A 44 15.22 -2.31 -25.50
C VAL A 44 15.03 -2.14 -27.00
N ASN A 45 16.08 -1.83 -27.75
CA ASN A 45 16.00 -1.66 -29.20
C ASN A 45 15.47 -2.94 -29.87
N GLU A 46 16.07 -4.09 -29.56
CA GLU A 46 15.67 -5.40 -30.12
C GLU A 46 14.22 -5.78 -29.80
N ARG A 47 13.74 -5.51 -28.58
CA ARG A 47 12.39 -5.91 -28.16
C ARG A 47 11.29 -5.00 -28.68
N PHE A 48 11.57 -3.72 -28.88
CA PHE A 48 10.54 -2.73 -29.16
C PHE A 48 10.56 -2.19 -30.58
N GLU A 49 11.63 -2.35 -31.35
CA GLU A 49 11.71 -1.84 -32.72
C GLU A 49 10.55 -2.33 -33.60
N ALA A 50 10.33 -3.64 -33.65
CA ALA A 50 9.26 -4.22 -34.46
C ALA A 50 7.86 -3.79 -33.97
N VAL A 51 7.64 -3.75 -32.65
CA VAL A 51 6.34 -3.42 -32.04
C VAL A 51 5.99 -1.95 -32.25
N LEU A 52 6.96 -1.05 -32.10
CA LEU A 52 6.76 0.40 -32.20
C LEU A 52 6.89 0.93 -33.64
N SER A 53 7.33 0.11 -34.58
CA SER A 53 7.33 0.43 -36.01
C SER A 53 6.16 -0.19 -36.79
N ALA A 54 5.29 -0.94 -36.11
CA ALA A 54 4.09 -1.51 -36.72
C ALA A 54 3.08 -0.44 -37.15
N ASP A 55 2.17 -0.82 -38.06
CA ASP A 55 1.13 0.07 -38.57
C ASP A 55 0.30 0.70 -37.43
N GLY A 56 0.12 2.02 -37.50
CA GLY A 56 -0.60 2.80 -36.49
C GLY A 56 0.26 3.23 -35.28
N GLN A 57 1.55 2.91 -35.27
CA GLN A 57 2.52 3.44 -34.30
C GLN A 57 3.30 4.63 -34.89
N PRO A 58 3.88 5.51 -34.04
CA PRO A 58 4.65 6.67 -34.52
C PRO A 58 6.01 6.29 -35.16
N GLY A 59 6.43 5.02 -35.12
CA GLY A 59 7.76 4.58 -35.51
C GLY A 59 8.72 4.53 -34.31
N PHE A 60 9.83 3.83 -34.50
CA PHE A 60 10.88 3.68 -33.49
C PHE A 60 12.17 4.38 -33.93
N THR A 61 12.92 4.91 -32.98
CA THR A 61 14.28 5.42 -33.19
C THR A 61 15.19 4.67 -32.23
N ALA A 62 16.15 3.93 -32.78
CA ALA A 62 17.11 3.19 -31.98
C ALA A 62 17.89 4.16 -31.08
N LEU A 63 18.10 3.74 -29.83
CA LEU A 63 18.82 4.53 -28.84
C LEU A 63 20.31 4.18 -28.86
N ASP A 64 21.16 5.21 -28.91
CA ASP A 64 22.61 5.07 -28.90
C ASP A 64 23.14 5.20 -27.47
N PRO A 65 23.94 4.25 -26.96
CA PRO A 65 24.55 4.38 -25.64
C PRO A 65 25.60 5.49 -25.62
N PHE A 66 25.49 6.40 -24.66
CA PHE A 66 26.61 7.25 -24.27
C PHE A 66 27.56 6.52 -23.32
N HIS A 67 27.02 5.65 -22.47
CA HIS A 67 27.78 4.89 -21.48
C HIS A 67 27.93 3.42 -21.91
N GLY A 68 29.15 2.90 -21.80
CA GLY A 68 29.43 1.47 -21.95
C GLY A 68 28.92 0.66 -20.76
N ASP A 69 29.14 -0.66 -20.83
CA ASP A 69 28.84 -1.53 -19.71
C ASP A 69 29.94 -1.45 -18.65
N HIS A 70 29.55 -1.44 -17.37
CA HIS A 70 30.46 -1.36 -16.23
C HIS A 70 30.76 -2.74 -15.60
N GLY A 71 30.50 -3.83 -16.35
CA GLY A 71 30.62 -5.21 -15.89
C GLY A 71 29.37 -5.73 -15.16
N GLY A 72 29.21 -7.06 -15.14
CA GLY A 72 28.06 -7.73 -14.52
C GLY A 72 26.83 -7.86 -15.44
N LEU A 73 25.79 -8.53 -14.93
CA LEU A 73 24.51 -8.71 -15.65
C LEU A 73 23.67 -7.43 -15.56
N CYS A 74 23.32 -6.85 -16.72
CA CYS A 74 22.49 -5.65 -16.80
C CYS A 74 21.01 -5.96 -17.11
N VAL A 75 20.73 -7.09 -17.75
CA VAL A 75 19.38 -7.57 -18.07
C VAL A 75 19.32 -9.06 -17.77
N ALA A 76 18.30 -9.49 -17.03
CA ALA A 76 18.07 -10.88 -16.71
C ALA A 76 16.56 -11.17 -16.73
N ALA A 77 16.18 -12.36 -17.19
CA ALA A 77 14.87 -12.95 -16.98
C ALA A 77 15.03 -14.05 -15.94
N ILE A 78 14.16 -14.03 -14.93
CA ILE A 78 14.21 -14.99 -13.83
C ILE A 78 12.95 -15.84 -13.91
N ASP A 79 13.15 -17.14 -14.10
CA ASP A 79 12.06 -18.10 -14.03
C ASP A 79 11.81 -18.47 -12.56
N ILE A 80 10.58 -18.28 -12.10
CA ILE A 80 10.19 -18.52 -10.71
C ILE A 80 9.40 -19.82 -10.70
N ALA A 81 10.05 -20.88 -10.23
CA ALA A 81 9.40 -22.17 -10.05
C ALA A 81 8.48 -22.13 -8.83
N VAL A 82 7.21 -22.47 -9.02
CA VAL A 82 6.21 -22.56 -7.95
C VAL A 82 5.92 -24.03 -7.74
N ALA A 83 6.45 -24.61 -6.66
CA ALA A 83 6.18 -26.00 -6.32
C ALA A 83 4.74 -26.15 -5.83
N ASP A 84 4.02 -27.11 -6.38
CA ASP A 84 2.86 -27.68 -5.71
C ASP A 84 2.84 -29.21 -5.88
N GLU A 85 2.00 -29.89 -5.10
CA GLU A 85 1.88 -31.34 -5.10
C GLU A 85 1.05 -31.88 -6.30
N ASN A 86 0.54 -31.04 -7.21
CA ASN A 86 -0.45 -31.42 -8.24
C ASN A 86 -0.36 -30.67 -9.61
N ASP A 87 0.76 -30.03 -9.92
CA ASP A 87 1.03 -29.16 -11.09
C ASP A 87 0.00 -28.05 -11.37
N LYS A 88 -0.68 -27.49 -10.35
CA LYS A 88 -1.73 -26.46 -10.51
C LYS A 88 -1.67 -25.37 -9.45
N ALA A 89 -0.54 -24.66 -9.36
CA ALA A 89 -0.46 -23.47 -8.52
C ALA A 89 -1.49 -22.44 -8.98
N SER A 90 -2.33 -21.97 -8.05
CA SER A 90 -3.28 -20.90 -8.34
C SER A 90 -2.56 -19.61 -8.71
N ALA A 91 -3.23 -18.71 -9.44
CA ALA A 91 -2.67 -17.42 -9.80
C ALA A 91 -2.28 -16.57 -8.58
N GLU A 92 -2.92 -16.80 -7.43
CA GLU A 92 -2.55 -16.17 -6.16
C GLU A 92 -1.23 -16.72 -5.62
N GLN A 93 -1.08 -18.04 -5.53
CA GLN A 93 0.16 -18.68 -5.08
C GLN A 93 1.35 -18.33 -5.97
N GLN A 94 1.13 -18.23 -7.29
CA GLN A 94 2.19 -17.83 -8.22
C GLN A 94 2.68 -16.39 -7.93
N ARG A 95 1.76 -15.47 -7.64
CA ARG A 95 2.10 -14.08 -7.30
C ARG A 95 2.80 -13.97 -5.95
N ASP A 96 2.40 -14.77 -4.97
CA ASP A 96 3.08 -14.79 -3.67
C ASP A 96 4.49 -15.36 -3.78
N ALA A 97 4.67 -16.45 -4.52
CA ALA A 97 5.99 -17.01 -4.80
C ALA A 97 6.88 -16.04 -5.59
N GLU A 98 6.30 -15.31 -6.55
CA GLU A 98 7.00 -14.24 -7.25
C GLU A 98 7.45 -13.12 -6.29
N ALA A 99 6.54 -12.64 -5.45
CA ALA A 99 6.84 -11.60 -4.46
C ALA A 99 7.97 -12.02 -3.51
N ASP A 100 7.95 -13.27 -3.02
CA ASP A 100 9.00 -13.81 -2.16
C ASP A 100 10.34 -13.93 -2.88
N ALA A 101 10.36 -14.45 -4.11
CA ALA A 101 11.58 -14.56 -4.90
C ALA A 101 12.20 -13.19 -5.24
N ILE A 102 11.36 -12.17 -5.51
CA ILE A 102 11.82 -10.79 -5.70
C ILE A 102 12.35 -10.19 -4.40
N ALA A 103 11.70 -10.44 -3.26
CA ALA A 103 12.19 -9.99 -1.96
C ALA A 103 13.55 -10.63 -1.61
N ASP A 104 13.71 -11.92 -1.91
CA ASP A 104 14.98 -12.65 -1.81
C ASP A 104 16.08 -12.03 -2.68
N LEU A 105 15.75 -11.71 -3.93
CA LEU A 105 16.69 -11.05 -4.83
C LEU A 105 17.11 -9.68 -4.30
N CYS A 106 16.15 -8.86 -3.87
CA CYS A 106 16.44 -7.53 -3.31
C CYS A 106 17.33 -7.65 -2.07
N ALA A 107 17.03 -8.58 -1.17
CA ALA A 107 17.82 -8.82 0.03
C ALA A 107 19.27 -9.21 -0.28
N ARG A 108 19.49 -10.01 -1.35
CA ARG A 108 20.84 -10.35 -1.80
C ARG A 108 21.56 -9.16 -2.41
N LEU A 109 20.89 -8.34 -3.22
CA LEU A 109 21.51 -7.20 -3.90
C LEU A 109 21.89 -6.08 -2.93
N ILE A 110 21.02 -5.78 -1.98
CA ILE A 110 21.25 -4.73 -0.99
C ILE A 110 22.49 -5.07 -0.16
N GLY A 111 23.45 -4.15 -0.11
CA GLY A 111 24.70 -4.32 0.62
C GLY A 111 25.74 -5.22 -0.06
N SER A 112 25.50 -5.71 -1.28
CA SER A 112 26.49 -6.54 -2.01
C SER A 112 26.77 -6.05 -3.43
N GLN A 113 25.74 -5.60 -4.15
CA GLN A 113 25.87 -5.17 -5.53
C GLN A 113 26.51 -3.77 -5.60
N PRO A 114 27.62 -3.57 -6.32
CA PRO A 114 28.18 -2.24 -6.52
C PRO A 114 27.27 -1.40 -7.43
N VAL A 115 27.08 -0.14 -7.05
CA VAL A 115 26.33 0.89 -7.77
C VAL A 115 27.23 2.13 -7.90
N VAL A 116 27.20 2.77 -9.07
CA VAL A 116 27.97 4.00 -9.33
C VAL A 116 27.05 5.21 -9.19
N ASP A 117 27.40 6.15 -8.32
CA ASP A 117 26.76 7.46 -8.29
C ASP A 117 27.28 8.30 -9.47
N ARG A 118 26.39 8.65 -10.40
CA ARG A 118 26.75 9.42 -11.60
C ARG A 118 27.27 10.82 -11.32
N ARG A 119 26.93 11.42 -10.17
CA ARG A 119 27.36 12.79 -9.87
C ARG A 119 28.74 12.84 -9.26
N SER A 120 29.04 11.87 -8.40
CA SER A 120 30.31 11.82 -7.66
C SER A 120 31.31 10.84 -8.26
N GLU A 121 30.89 10.01 -9.23
CA GLU A 121 31.61 8.85 -9.77
C GLU A 121 32.05 7.84 -8.70
N ALA A 122 31.50 7.96 -7.48
CA ALA A 122 31.83 7.09 -6.38
C ALA A 122 31.03 5.79 -6.48
N GLU A 123 31.72 4.67 -6.23
CA GLU A 123 31.08 3.38 -6.05
C GLU A 123 30.59 3.22 -4.61
N TYR A 124 29.38 2.69 -4.47
CA TYR A 124 28.81 2.31 -3.19
C TYR A 124 27.99 1.03 -3.32
N LEU A 125 27.73 0.37 -2.19
CA LEU A 125 26.91 -0.83 -2.17
C LEU A 125 25.43 -0.47 -2.27
N CYS A 126 24.70 -1.23 -3.08
CA CYS A 126 23.28 -1.06 -3.37
C CYS A 126 22.46 -0.88 -2.09
N ARG A 127 21.57 0.10 -2.11
CA ARG A 127 20.67 0.48 -1.03
C ARG A 127 19.23 0.23 -1.49
N PRO A 128 18.26 0.10 -0.55
CA PRO A 128 16.86 -0.06 -0.93
C PRO A 128 16.35 1.01 -1.91
N GLY A 129 16.83 2.26 -1.77
CA GLY A 129 16.45 3.37 -2.65
C GLY A 129 16.94 3.28 -4.10
N ASP A 130 17.86 2.36 -4.41
CA ASP A 130 18.39 2.16 -5.75
C ASP A 130 17.55 1.16 -6.57
N ILE A 131 16.58 0.50 -5.92
CA ILE A 131 15.74 -0.53 -6.53
C ILE A 131 14.35 0.03 -6.78
N ALA A 132 13.87 -0.10 -8.02
CA ALA A 132 12.50 0.23 -8.41
C ALA A 132 11.79 -1.01 -8.94
N LEU A 133 10.66 -1.38 -8.32
CA LEU A 133 9.77 -2.44 -8.82
C LEU A 133 8.65 -1.82 -9.65
N LEU A 134 8.51 -2.27 -10.89
CA LEU A 134 7.51 -1.78 -11.85
C LEU A 134 6.52 -2.89 -12.18
N ALA A 135 5.23 -2.61 -11.99
CA ALA A 135 4.15 -3.51 -12.37
C ALA A 135 3.16 -2.79 -13.29
N PRO A 136 2.53 -3.48 -14.27
CA PRO A 136 1.53 -2.87 -15.15
C PRO A 136 0.32 -2.31 -14.41
N THR A 137 -0.03 -2.88 -13.25
CA THR A 137 -1.11 -2.40 -12.39
C THR A 137 -0.69 -2.40 -10.92
N GLY A 138 -1.22 -1.45 -10.15
CA GLY A 138 -0.98 -1.36 -8.71
C GLY A 138 -1.90 -2.23 -7.84
N ALA A 139 -2.67 -3.17 -8.43
CA ALA A 139 -3.67 -3.93 -7.68
C ALA A 139 -3.04 -4.92 -6.68
N GLU A 140 -1.95 -5.57 -7.08
CA GLU A 140 -1.30 -6.65 -6.32
C GLU A 140 0.08 -6.26 -5.77
N LEU A 141 0.48 -4.99 -5.87
CA LEU A 141 1.77 -4.50 -5.35
C LEU A 141 1.96 -4.75 -3.84
N TRP A 142 0.85 -4.85 -3.11
CA TRP A 142 0.84 -5.12 -1.67
C TRP A 142 1.54 -6.45 -1.31
N ARG A 143 1.50 -7.47 -2.18
CA ARG A 143 2.17 -8.76 -1.95
C ARG A 143 3.69 -8.59 -1.91
N TYR A 144 4.22 -7.81 -2.84
CA TYR A 144 5.65 -7.48 -2.91
C TYR A 144 6.06 -6.59 -1.74
N GLU A 145 5.23 -5.62 -1.34
CA GLU A 145 5.48 -4.83 -0.13
C GLU A 145 5.59 -5.71 1.11
N GLU A 146 4.64 -6.61 1.32
CA GLU A 146 4.64 -7.52 2.46
C GLU A 146 5.85 -8.45 2.45
N ALA A 147 6.18 -9.03 1.30
CA ALA A 147 7.36 -9.90 1.16
C ALA A 147 8.67 -9.15 1.47
N LEU A 148 8.82 -7.91 1.00
CA LEU A 148 9.99 -7.06 1.31
C LEU A 148 10.04 -6.68 2.79
N GLU A 149 8.90 -6.33 3.40
CA GLU A 149 8.79 -6.01 4.82
C GLU A 149 9.17 -7.21 5.71
N ARG A 150 8.76 -8.43 5.34
CA ARG A 150 9.17 -9.67 6.03
C ARG A 150 10.69 -9.86 6.04
N ARG A 151 11.42 -9.27 5.09
CA ARG A 151 12.89 -9.27 5.02
C ARG A 151 13.53 -8.03 5.62
N GLY A 152 12.75 -7.14 6.25
CA GLY A 152 13.24 -5.90 6.85
C GLY A 152 13.66 -4.85 5.83
N ILE A 153 13.23 -4.98 4.56
CA ILE A 153 13.57 -4.02 3.51
C ILE A 153 12.53 -2.89 3.52
N PRO A 154 12.95 -1.61 3.68
CA PRO A 154 12.01 -0.50 3.67
C PRO A 154 11.46 -0.26 2.26
N VAL A 155 10.15 -0.04 2.16
CA VAL A 155 9.45 0.19 0.89
C VAL A 155 8.67 1.50 0.92
N ALA A 156 8.92 2.37 -0.06
CA ALA A 156 8.15 3.57 -0.28
C ALA A 156 7.03 3.28 -1.31
N THR A 157 5.82 2.97 -0.85
CA THR A 157 4.73 2.67 -1.79
C THR A 157 4.11 3.94 -2.38
N GLN A 158 3.93 3.95 -3.70
CA GLN A 158 3.12 4.95 -4.41
C GLN A 158 1.64 4.55 -4.47
N ALA A 159 1.28 3.35 -4.00
CA ALA A 159 -0.07 2.81 -4.09
C ALA A 159 -0.85 3.03 -2.78
N GLY A 160 -1.60 4.13 -2.68
CA GLY A 160 -2.55 4.39 -1.59
C GLY A 160 -3.64 3.31 -1.38
N LYS A 161 -3.67 2.25 -2.21
CA LYS A 161 -4.55 1.08 -2.02
C LYS A 161 -4.11 0.17 -0.87
N GLY A 162 -2.81 0.03 -0.64
CA GLY A 162 -2.28 -0.77 0.47
C GLY A 162 -2.60 -0.15 1.82
N PHE A 163 -2.68 1.18 1.88
CA PHE A 163 -2.93 1.95 3.10
C PHE A 163 -4.17 1.47 3.88
N PHE A 164 -5.33 1.41 3.22
CA PHE A 164 -6.57 0.99 3.87
C PHE A 164 -6.62 -0.50 4.25
N ARG A 165 -5.70 -1.33 3.76
CA ARG A 165 -5.61 -2.75 4.13
C ARG A 165 -4.75 -2.99 5.37
N ARG A 166 -3.94 -2.01 5.78
CA ARG A 166 -3.07 -2.14 6.95
C ARG A 166 -3.90 -2.29 8.22
N GLN A 167 -3.45 -3.14 9.14
CA GLN A 167 -4.22 -3.49 10.33
C GLN A 167 -4.54 -2.28 11.20
N GLU A 168 -3.56 -1.39 11.42
CA GLU A 168 -3.74 -0.15 12.16
C GLU A 168 -4.77 0.78 11.52
N ILE A 169 -4.90 0.75 10.20
CA ILE A 169 -5.91 1.53 9.48
C ILE A 169 -7.29 0.87 9.60
N GLN A 170 -7.39 -0.46 9.56
CA GLN A 170 -8.63 -1.18 9.85
C GLN A 170 -9.14 -0.90 11.27
N ASP A 171 -8.23 -0.86 12.24
CA ASP A 171 -8.55 -0.53 13.64
C ASP A 171 -9.09 0.91 13.76
N LEU A 172 -8.46 1.88 13.07
CA LEU A 172 -8.95 3.27 13.04
C LEU A 172 -10.28 3.43 12.28
N ILE A 173 -10.51 2.65 11.22
CA ILE A 173 -11.80 2.61 10.52
C ILE A 173 -12.88 2.08 11.45
N ALA A 174 -12.63 0.98 12.15
CA ALA A 174 -13.57 0.42 13.12
C ALA A 174 -13.90 1.43 14.23
N LEU A 175 -12.87 2.08 14.80
CA LEU A 175 -13.04 3.14 15.79
C LEU A 175 -13.88 4.31 15.26
N THR A 176 -13.59 4.79 14.05
CA THR A 176 -14.33 5.88 13.41
C THR A 176 -15.80 5.51 13.19
N ARG A 177 -16.07 4.28 12.72
CA ARG A 177 -17.43 3.78 12.49
C ARG A 177 -18.24 3.67 13.78
N VAL A 178 -17.62 3.18 14.86
CA VAL A 178 -18.27 3.12 16.20
C VAL A 178 -18.64 4.51 16.70
N LEU A 179 -17.77 5.51 16.48
CA LEU A 179 -18.05 6.89 16.87
C LEU A 179 -19.07 7.58 15.95
N ALA A 180 -19.17 7.18 14.68
CA ALA A 180 -20.15 7.72 13.74
C ALA A 180 -21.55 7.13 13.93
N ASP A 181 -21.65 5.82 14.17
CA ASP A 181 -22.90 5.11 14.43
C ASP A 181 -22.79 4.22 15.66
N ARG A 182 -23.44 4.64 16.75
CA ARG A 182 -23.50 3.88 18.00
C ARG A 182 -24.10 2.48 17.85
N ARG A 183 -24.84 2.21 16.76
CA ARG A 183 -25.50 0.92 16.48
C ARG A 183 -24.66 0.01 15.57
N ASP A 184 -23.49 0.45 15.09
CA ASP A 184 -22.61 -0.37 14.25
C ASP A 184 -21.90 -1.45 15.09
N ARG A 185 -22.63 -2.54 15.33
CA ARG A 185 -22.16 -3.71 16.09
C ARG A 185 -20.99 -4.43 15.42
N LEU A 186 -20.92 -4.37 14.08
CA LEU A 186 -19.83 -4.99 13.35
C LEU A 186 -18.52 -4.23 13.59
N ALA A 187 -18.57 -2.90 13.52
CA ALA A 187 -17.40 -2.08 13.84
C ALA A 187 -16.98 -2.21 15.32
N LEU A 188 -17.95 -2.25 16.25
CA LEU A 188 -17.64 -2.44 17.66
C LEU A 188 -17.01 -3.81 17.92
N GLY A 189 -17.58 -4.88 17.35
CA GLY A 189 -17.02 -6.23 17.44
C GLY A 189 -15.62 -6.31 16.83
N ALA A 190 -15.40 -5.71 15.65
CA ALA A 190 -14.09 -5.66 15.00
C ALA A 190 -13.05 -4.92 15.86
N LEU A 191 -13.42 -3.81 16.49
CA LEU A 191 -12.54 -3.06 17.40
C LEU A 191 -12.18 -3.86 18.65
N LEU A 192 -13.17 -4.51 19.27
CA LEU A 192 -12.97 -5.31 20.49
C LEU A 192 -12.16 -6.60 20.22
N ARG A 193 -12.35 -7.23 19.06
CA ARG A 193 -11.59 -8.40 18.60
C ARG A 193 -10.19 -8.03 18.11
N GLY A 194 -10.06 -6.83 17.56
CA GLY A 194 -8.85 -6.34 16.90
C GLY A 194 -7.69 -6.09 17.87
N PRO A 195 -6.46 -5.89 17.36
CA PRO A 195 -5.25 -5.81 18.17
C PRO A 195 -5.20 -4.66 19.18
N LEU A 196 -6.06 -3.64 19.02
CA LEU A 196 -6.17 -2.55 20.00
C LEU A 196 -6.73 -3.00 21.35
N ILE A 197 -7.58 -4.03 21.36
CA ILE A 197 -8.23 -4.54 22.58
C ILE A 197 -7.87 -6.00 22.83
N GLY A 198 -7.96 -6.85 21.80
CA GLY A 198 -7.47 -8.22 21.80
C GLY A 198 -8.36 -9.24 22.50
N LEU A 199 -9.70 -9.06 22.52
CA LEU A 199 -10.60 -10.09 23.06
C LEU A 199 -10.65 -11.32 22.16
N THR A 200 -10.83 -12.48 22.77
CA THR A 200 -11.16 -13.71 22.07
C THR A 200 -12.64 -13.75 21.65
N GLU A 201 -12.98 -14.67 20.76
CA GLU A 201 -14.38 -14.88 20.34
C GLU A 201 -15.24 -15.37 21.51
N ASP A 202 -14.68 -16.21 22.38
CA ASP A 202 -15.35 -16.70 23.59
C ASP A 202 -15.62 -15.56 24.57
N GLU A 203 -14.65 -14.68 24.82
CA GLU A 203 -14.85 -13.50 25.68
C GLU A 203 -15.94 -12.56 25.12
N LEU A 204 -15.98 -12.37 23.80
CA LEU A 204 -17.02 -11.58 23.14
C LEU A 204 -18.40 -12.23 23.28
N LEU A 205 -18.47 -13.56 23.14
CA LEU A 205 -19.68 -14.33 23.31
C LEU A 205 -20.20 -14.21 24.75
N ASP A 206 -19.33 -14.42 25.74
CA ASP A 206 -19.65 -14.32 27.16
C ASP A 206 -20.17 -12.93 27.52
N VAL A 207 -19.56 -11.87 26.97
CA VAL A 207 -20.04 -10.50 27.16
C VAL A 207 -21.46 -10.34 26.66
N VAL A 208 -21.76 -10.81 25.44
CA VAL A 208 -23.10 -10.70 24.85
C VAL A 208 -24.13 -11.53 25.62
N TRP A 209 -23.76 -12.74 26.07
CA TRP A 209 -24.63 -13.63 26.83
C TRP A 209 -24.90 -13.12 28.26
N GLY A 210 -23.95 -12.39 28.84
CA GLY A 210 -24.09 -11.77 30.16
C GLY A 210 -24.95 -10.50 30.18
N LEU A 211 -25.31 -9.94 29.01
CA LEU A 211 -26.18 -8.77 28.94
C LEU A 211 -27.62 -9.11 29.35
N PRO A 212 -28.33 -8.16 30.01
CA PRO A 212 -29.73 -8.35 30.36
C PRO A 212 -30.58 -8.55 29.10
N ARG A 213 -31.55 -9.47 29.20
CA ARG A 213 -32.48 -9.76 28.11
C ARG A 213 -33.68 -8.82 28.18
N SER A 214 -34.27 -8.56 27.03
CA SER A 214 -35.53 -7.84 26.93
C SER A 214 -36.65 -8.66 27.57
N GLU A 215 -37.42 -8.06 28.47
CA GLU A 215 -38.61 -8.73 29.04
C GLU A 215 -39.65 -9.06 27.97
N ASP A 216 -39.79 -8.17 26.97
CA ASP A 216 -40.71 -8.36 25.84
C ASP A 216 -40.28 -9.46 24.84
N GLU A 217 -38.98 -9.76 24.78
CA GLU A 217 -38.41 -10.72 23.82
C GLU A 217 -37.30 -11.58 24.47
N PRO A 218 -37.62 -12.45 25.44
CA PRO A 218 -36.62 -13.17 26.25
C PRO A 218 -35.81 -14.22 25.48
N ALA A 219 -36.26 -14.61 24.29
CA ALA A 219 -35.55 -15.50 23.38
C ALA A 219 -34.55 -14.76 22.47
N ARG A 220 -34.61 -13.43 22.39
CA ARG A 220 -33.73 -12.64 21.52
C ARG A 220 -32.37 -12.47 22.16
N ILE A 221 -31.33 -12.76 21.39
CA ILE A 221 -29.95 -12.52 21.81
C ILE A 221 -29.74 -11.01 22.01
N PRO A 222 -29.23 -10.58 23.18
CA PRO A 222 -28.89 -9.18 23.43
C PRO A 222 -27.93 -8.64 22.38
N ARG A 223 -27.93 -7.31 22.23
CA ARG A 223 -27.08 -6.63 21.25
C ARG A 223 -26.06 -5.79 22.00
N LEU A 224 -24.78 -6.13 21.87
CA LEU A 224 -23.72 -5.25 22.30
C LEU A 224 -23.55 -4.13 21.26
N ASP A 225 -23.94 -2.92 21.63
CA ASP A 225 -23.71 -1.70 20.89
C ASP A 225 -23.26 -0.58 21.85
N LEU A 226 -22.90 0.58 21.32
CA LEU A 226 -22.35 1.66 22.16
C LEU A 226 -23.42 2.30 23.07
N GLY A 227 -24.71 2.00 22.88
CA GLY A 227 -25.80 2.47 23.73
C GLY A 227 -26.05 1.63 24.99
N VAL A 228 -25.37 0.48 25.15
CA VAL A 228 -25.50 -0.38 26.33
C VAL A 228 -25.00 0.33 27.59
N ASP A 229 -25.71 0.18 28.71
CA ASP A 229 -25.26 0.68 30.01
C ASP A 229 -23.98 -0.07 30.45
N PRO A 230 -22.84 0.62 30.65
CA PRO A 230 -21.61 -0.04 31.10
C PRO A 230 -21.76 -0.80 32.43
N ALA A 231 -22.70 -0.41 33.30
CA ALA A 231 -22.91 -1.04 34.59
C ALA A 231 -23.33 -2.52 34.46
N VAL A 232 -24.03 -2.88 33.37
CA VAL A 232 -24.47 -4.26 33.13
C VAL A 232 -23.42 -5.13 32.44
N ILE A 233 -22.30 -4.54 31.99
CA ILE A 233 -21.22 -5.27 31.33
C ILE A 233 -20.33 -5.91 32.40
N GLY A 234 -20.38 -7.24 32.52
CA GLY A 234 -19.58 -8.00 33.49
C GLY A 234 -18.06 -7.96 33.23
N HIS A 235 -17.65 -7.90 31.96
CA HIS A 235 -16.23 -7.92 31.59
C HIS A 235 -15.56 -6.56 31.84
N PRO A 236 -14.54 -6.47 32.71
CA PRO A 236 -13.99 -5.19 33.18
C PRO A 236 -13.28 -4.39 32.08
N LEU A 237 -12.57 -5.06 31.16
CA LEU A 237 -11.94 -4.40 30.01
C LEU A 237 -12.99 -3.80 29.06
N VAL A 238 -13.98 -4.58 28.66
CA VAL A 238 -15.07 -4.12 27.78
C VAL A 238 -15.80 -2.94 28.41
N ARG A 239 -16.16 -3.02 29.69
CA ARG A 239 -16.79 -1.91 30.41
C ARG A 239 -15.99 -0.61 30.25
N LYS A 240 -14.68 -0.64 30.55
CA LYS A 240 -13.79 0.52 30.41
C LYS A 240 -13.69 1.03 28.98
N VAL A 241 -13.67 0.14 27.99
CA VAL A 241 -13.62 0.51 26.58
C VAL A 241 -14.92 1.20 26.16
N ILE A 242 -16.07 0.64 26.52
CA ILE A 242 -17.39 1.23 26.23
C ILE A 242 -17.54 2.60 26.91
N GLU A 243 -17.13 2.75 28.18
CA GLU A 243 -17.15 4.04 28.88
C GLU A 243 -16.33 5.11 28.15
N LYS A 244 -15.12 4.76 27.68
CA LYS A 244 -14.27 5.68 26.88
C LYS A 244 -14.94 6.06 25.56
N LEU A 245 -15.45 5.08 24.83
CA LEU A 245 -16.10 5.29 23.54
C LEU A 245 -17.39 6.13 23.69
N GLN A 246 -18.19 5.90 24.74
CA GLN A 246 -19.37 6.71 25.05
C GLN A 246 -19.01 8.14 25.43
N SER A 247 -17.89 8.36 26.14
CA SER A 247 -17.36 9.69 26.43
C SER A 247 -16.98 10.43 25.15
N LEU A 248 -16.29 9.76 24.22
CA LEU A 248 -15.93 10.33 22.91
C LEU A 248 -17.16 10.60 22.05
N TYR A 249 -18.09 9.64 21.95
CA TYR A 249 -19.32 9.77 21.16
C TYR A 249 -20.15 11.00 21.55
N ARG A 250 -20.26 11.29 22.86
CA ARG A 250 -20.96 12.50 23.35
C ARG A 250 -20.36 13.82 22.85
N ARG A 251 -19.08 13.83 22.49
CA ARG A 251 -18.37 15.02 21.98
C ARG A 251 -18.49 15.17 20.47
N GLY A 252 -19.03 14.17 19.75
CA GLY A 252 -19.08 14.17 18.28
C GLY A 252 -19.82 15.36 17.68
N ASN A 253 -20.78 15.94 18.41
CA ASN A 253 -21.54 17.11 17.97
C ASN A 253 -20.91 18.45 18.36
N SER A 254 -19.80 18.46 19.11
CA SER A 254 -19.18 19.67 19.65
C SER A 254 -17.71 19.84 19.26
N THR A 255 -17.23 19.05 18.31
CA THR A 255 -15.84 19.05 17.88
C THR A 255 -15.72 18.63 16.42
N THR A 256 -14.55 18.81 15.82
CA THR A 256 -14.29 18.36 14.45
C THR A 256 -13.99 16.86 14.40
N PRO A 257 -14.20 16.17 13.27
CA PRO A 257 -13.79 14.78 13.11
C PRO A 257 -12.31 14.56 13.42
N HIS A 258 -11.44 15.49 13.01
CA HIS A 258 -10.01 15.42 13.31
C HIS A 258 -9.72 15.42 14.80
N GLU A 259 -10.27 16.39 15.54
CA GLU A 259 -10.05 16.50 16.98
C GLU A 259 -10.65 15.31 17.75
N LEU A 260 -11.82 14.82 17.33
CA LEU A 260 -12.44 13.63 17.91
C LEU A 260 -11.57 12.39 17.72
N LEU A 261 -11.06 12.16 16.50
CA LEU A 261 -10.24 11.01 16.17
C LEU A 261 -8.87 11.07 16.82
N SER A 262 -8.25 12.25 16.89
CA SER A 262 -6.98 12.46 17.63
C SER A 262 -7.12 12.08 19.10
N GLN A 263 -8.20 12.52 19.75
CA GLN A 263 -8.48 12.14 21.14
C GLN A 263 -8.83 10.66 21.29
N ALA A 264 -9.48 10.06 20.29
CA ALA A 264 -9.78 8.63 20.30
C ALA A 264 -8.49 7.80 20.20
N VAL A 265 -7.54 8.21 19.35
CA VAL A 265 -6.20 7.61 19.23
C VAL A 265 -5.47 7.63 20.58
N ASP A 266 -5.54 8.75 21.30
CA ASP A 266 -4.91 8.90 22.63
C ASP A 266 -5.63 8.08 23.71
N ALA A 267 -6.97 8.19 23.79
CA ALA A 267 -7.79 7.51 24.79
C ALA A 267 -7.69 5.97 24.67
N MET A 268 -7.54 5.47 23.44
CA MET A 268 -7.36 4.06 23.13
C MET A 268 -5.88 3.63 23.13
N ARG A 269 -4.94 4.54 23.40
CA ARG A 269 -3.49 4.29 23.44
C ARG A 269 -2.96 3.61 22.18
N VAL A 270 -3.45 4.01 21.01
CA VAL A 270 -3.11 3.39 19.72
C VAL A 270 -1.60 3.42 19.47
N ARG A 271 -0.95 4.59 19.61
CA ARG A 271 0.50 4.72 19.33
C ARG A 271 1.39 3.84 20.25
N PRO A 272 1.21 3.84 21.59
CA PRO A 272 1.93 2.91 22.46
C PRO A 272 1.74 1.43 22.08
N LEU A 273 0.52 1.02 21.73
CA LEU A 273 0.22 -0.36 21.35
C LEU A 273 0.92 -0.76 20.04
N LEU A 274 0.98 0.14 19.05
CA LEU A 274 1.71 -0.09 17.80
C LEU A 274 3.22 -0.22 18.05
N LEU A 275 3.79 0.61 18.92
CA LEU A 275 5.21 0.52 19.30
C LEU A 275 5.53 -0.84 19.95
N GLU A 276 4.68 -1.29 20.87
CA GLU A 276 4.85 -2.58 21.54
C GLU A 276 4.72 -3.76 20.58
N ARG A 277 3.75 -3.69 19.66
CA ARG A 277 3.48 -4.74 18.67
C ARG A 277 4.59 -4.90 17.64
N HIS A 278 5.14 -3.78 17.15
CA HIS A 278 6.09 -3.78 16.03
C HIS A 278 7.57 -3.64 16.46
N ARG A 279 7.89 -3.64 17.75
CA ARG A 279 9.25 -3.71 18.36
C ARG A 279 10.40 -3.23 17.46
N GLY A 280 10.48 -1.93 17.21
CA GLY A 280 11.55 -1.29 16.43
C GLY A 280 11.24 -1.03 14.95
N GLN A 281 10.13 -1.53 14.43
CA GLN A 281 9.65 -1.30 13.05
C GLN A 281 8.30 -0.56 13.00
N ALA A 282 7.94 0.17 14.07
CA ALA A 282 6.64 0.83 14.20
C ALA A 282 6.51 2.12 13.37
N GLU A 283 7.60 2.64 12.79
CA GLU A 283 7.62 3.94 12.11
C GLU A 283 6.55 4.06 11.02
N ARG A 284 6.41 3.02 10.18
CA ARG A 284 5.39 2.99 9.12
C ARG A 284 3.97 3.00 9.69
N ALA A 285 3.71 2.19 10.72
CA ALA A 285 2.39 2.13 11.35
C ALA A 285 2.02 3.46 12.02
N LEU A 286 2.99 4.11 12.67
CA LEU A 286 2.79 5.44 13.26
C LEU A 286 2.53 6.51 12.18
N ALA A 287 3.32 6.51 11.10
CA ALA A 287 3.10 7.40 9.96
C ALA A 287 1.73 7.17 9.31
N ASN A 288 1.24 5.92 9.28
CA ASN A 288 -0.08 5.60 8.78
C ASN A 288 -1.19 6.18 9.67
N VAL A 289 -1.04 6.16 11.00
CA VAL A 289 -1.96 6.84 11.93
C VAL A 289 -1.99 8.34 11.63
N ASP A 290 -0.83 8.97 11.46
CA ASP A 290 -0.72 10.39 11.14
C ASP A 290 -1.40 10.74 9.79
N LEU A 291 -1.15 9.92 8.77
CA LEU A 291 -1.80 10.06 7.47
C LEU A 291 -3.33 9.90 7.60
N TYR A 292 -3.83 8.92 8.35
CA TYR A 292 -5.27 8.74 8.58
C TYR A 292 -5.90 9.97 9.24
N LEU A 293 -5.27 10.50 10.29
CA LEU A 293 -5.73 11.72 10.96
C LEU A 293 -5.69 12.93 10.02
N SER A 294 -4.68 13.05 9.16
CA SER A 294 -4.60 14.12 8.16
C SER A 294 -5.78 14.09 7.17
N LEU A 295 -6.25 12.89 6.77
CA LEU A 295 -7.39 12.74 5.86
C LEU A 295 -8.70 13.26 6.47
N SER A 296 -8.81 13.26 7.80
CA SER A 296 -9.99 13.77 8.50
C SER A 296 -10.07 15.31 8.58
N THR A 297 -8.96 16.02 8.33
CA THR A 297 -8.91 17.49 8.41
C THR A 297 -9.82 18.19 7.40
N GLY A 298 -10.04 17.57 6.24
CA GLY A 298 -10.92 18.09 5.18
C GLY A 298 -12.41 18.08 5.53
N TYR A 299 -12.81 17.41 6.61
CA TYR A 299 -14.21 17.28 7.04
C TYR A 299 -14.57 18.22 8.21
N ALA A 300 -13.86 19.35 8.35
CA ALA A 300 -14.21 20.37 9.33
C ALA A 300 -15.68 20.80 9.17
N VAL A 301 -16.41 20.84 10.28
CA VAL A 301 -17.80 21.29 10.34
C VAL A 301 -17.85 22.73 9.83
N ARG A 302 -18.63 22.97 8.77
CA ARG A 302 -19.12 24.31 8.42
C ARG A 302 -20.24 24.71 9.36
#